data_AF-A0A1H0XJV4-F1
#
_entry.id   AF-A0A1H0XJV4-F1
#
_cell.length_a   1.000
_cell.length_b   1.000
_cell.length_c   1.000
_cell.angle_alpha   90.00
_cell.angle_beta   90.00
_cell.angle_gamma   90.00
#
_symmetry.space_group_name_H-M   'P 1'
#
loop_
_entity.id
_entity.type
_entity.pdbx_description
1 polymer ?
#
loop_
_entity_poly.entity_id
_entity_poly.type
_entity_poly.pdbx_seq_one_letter_code
_entity_poly.pdbx_strand_id
1 'polypeptide(L)'
;MTISVSYDSGLGSLSVSDYLSSWAVGFNTAGHGTSNTGGFSNGTLSGDQYSTHGANNSEYAFIADSDTSNGLHYVFNPSLPASSNLNHYLWGDLDNVQLGTGLGGGNGSDFSLSDFKVAFNGLDLSAAEGAGRAGNEVQSVIYGLMQGDTAALETVLNNLLDDFGLSTASTFDEVSAGLAAHASAVSTDVALVGVQDVAQDWALAA
;
A
#
# COMPACT_ATOMS: atom_id res chain seq x y z
N MET A 1 6.65 8.92 2.36
CA MET A 1 5.58 9.79 2.93
C MET A 1 5.07 9.18 4.24
N THR A 2 4.18 9.84 4.99
CA THR A 2 3.51 9.21 6.16
C THR A 2 2.31 8.39 5.70
N ILE A 3 2.10 7.21 6.30
CA ILE A 3 0.96 6.34 6.02
C ILE A 3 -0.37 7.08 6.19
N SER A 4 -1.32 6.86 5.27
CA SER A 4 -2.71 7.26 5.41
C SER A 4 -3.66 6.17 4.92
N VAL A 5 -4.83 6.08 5.54
CA VAL A 5 -5.83 5.05 5.24
C VAL A 5 -7.17 5.72 4.89
N SER A 6 -7.72 5.37 3.73
CA SER A 6 -9.08 5.72 3.32
C SER A 6 -9.91 4.45 3.27
N TYR A 7 -11.12 4.46 3.82
CA TYR A 7 -11.96 3.26 3.90
C TYR A 7 -13.44 3.59 3.75
N ASP A 8 -14.21 2.62 3.27
CA ASP A 8 -15.67 2.68 3.28
C ASP A 8 -16.19 2.72 4.71
N SER A 9 -17.10 3.65 5.00
CA SER A 9 -17.59 3.89 6.38
C SER A 9 -18.23 2.67 7.05
N GLY A 10 -18.71 1.68 6.28
CA GLY A 10 -19.22 0.42 6.83
C GLY A 10 -18.13 -0.46 7.47
N LEU A 11 -16.86 -0.17 7.23
CA LEU A 11 -15.71 -0.94 7.75
C LEU A 11 -15.16 -0.39 9.08
N GLY A 12 -15.61 0.78 9.55
CA GLY A 12 -14.97 1.52 10.65
C GLY A 12 -14.68 0.69 11.91
N SER A 13 -15.61 -0.18 12.30
CA SER A 13 -15.51 -1.04 13.48
C SER A 13 -14.73 -2.35 13.27
N LEU A 14 -14.32 -2.67 12.05
CA LEU A 14 -13.51 -3.86 11.78
C LEU A 14 -12.04 -3.56 12.01
N SER A 15 -11.31 -4.53 12.56
CA SER A 15 -9.85 -4.48 12.53
C SER A 15 -9.35 -4.54 11.10
N VAL A 16 -8.21 -3.91 10.83
CA VAL A 16 -7.58 -3.97 9.51
C VAL A 16 -7.27 -5.43 9.14
N SER A 17 -6.79 -6.24 10.09
CA SER A 17 -6.51 -7.67 9.89
C SER A 17 -7.76 -8.51 9.59
N ASP A 18 -8.89 -8.24 10.25
CA ASP A 18 -10.14 -8.97 9.99
C ASP A 18 -10.67 -8.65 8.60
N TYR A 19 -10.56 -7.39 8.18
CA TYR A 19 -10.92 -6.99 6.82
C TYR A 19 -9.99 -7.63 5.79
N LEU A 20 -8.66 -7.59 5.98
CA LEU A 20 -7.70 -8.18 5.06
C LEU A 20 -7.89 -9.70 4.93
N SER A 21 -8.16 -10.39 6.04
CA SER A 21 -8.51 -11.82 6.04
C SER A 21 -9.79 -12.10 5.27
N SER A 22 -10.83 -11.28 5.46
CA SER A 22 -12.11 -11.41 4.75
C SER A 22 -11.96 -11.10 3.25
N TRP A 23 -11.18 -10.07 2.92
CA TRP A 23 -10.84 -9.72 1.55
C TRP A 23 -10.09 -10.85 0.86
N ALA A 24 -9.11 -11.49 1.53
CA ALA A 24 -8.36 -12.62 0.96
C ALA A 24 -9.28 -13.80 0.62
N VAL A 25 -10.25 -14.11 1.50
CA VAL A 25 -11.28 -15.13 1.24
C VAL A 25 -12.16 -14.75 0.04
N GLY A 26 -12.59 -13.49 -0.05
CA GLY A 26 -13.37 -12.99 -1.18
C GLY A 26 -12.59 -12.94 -2.49
N PHE A 27 -11.34 -12.50 -2.44
CA PHE A 27 -10.38 -12.51 -3.54
C PHE A 27 -10.26 -13.90 -4.12
N ASN A 28 -10.25 -14.95 -3.29
CA ASN A 28 -10.32 -16.33 -3.75
C ASN A 28 -9.33 -16.56 -4.90
N THR A 29 -8.03 -16.62 -4.59
CA THR A 29 -6.97 -16.56 -5.60
C THR A 29 -7.20 -17.53 -6.76
N ALA A 30 -6.97 -17.04 -7.98
CA ALA A 30 -6.94 -17.87 -9.17
C ALA A 30 -5.63 -18.70 -9.28
N GLY A 31 -4.70 -18.51 -8.35
CA GLY A 31 -3.28 -18.80 -8.53
C GLY A 31 -2.66 -17.87 -9.57
N HIS A 32 -1.34 -17.70 -9.54
CA HIS A 32 -0.64 -16.93 -10.56
C HIS A 32 -0.05 -17.84 -11.65
N GLY A 33 -0.44 -17.59 -12.90
CA GLY A 33 -0.05 -18.38 -14.07
C GLY A 33 -0.49 -17.70 -15.37
N THR A 34 -0.35 -18.38 -16.51
CA THR A 34 -0.55 -17.80 -17.85
C THR A 34 -1.98 -17.29 -18.12
N SER A 35 -2.98 -17.74 -17.36
CA SER A 35 -4.37 -17.28 -17.48
C SER A 35 -4.76 -16.19 -16.46
N ASN A 36 -3.90 -15.92 -15.47
CA ASN A 36 -4.19 -15.07 -14.31
C ASN A 36 -2.98 -14.15 -14.03
N THR A 37 -2.54 -13.45 -15.07
CA THR A 37 -1.31 -12.64 -15.04
C THR A 37 -1.49 -11.28 -14.39
N GLY A 38 -2.74 -10.78 -14.30
CA GLY A 38 -2.97 -9.36 -14.11
C GLY A 38 -2.48 -8.53 -15.29
N GLY A 39 -2.30 -7.23 -15.06
CA GLY A 39 -1.75 -6.30 -16.03
C GLY A 39 -1.28 -4.99 -15.41
N PHE A 40 -0.45 -4.27 -16.17
CA PHE A 40 -0.05 -2.90 -15.84
C PHE A 40 -0.97 -1.89 -16.52
N SER A 41 -1.10 -0.69 -15.95
CA SER A 41 -1.99 0.35 -16.48
C SER A 41 -1.57 0.83 -17.87
N ASN A 42 -0.28 1.11 -18.09
CA ASN A 42 0.25 1.79 -19.28
C ASN A 42 1.39 1.04 -20.00
N GLY A 43 1.67 -0.23 -19.64
CA GLY A 43 2.69 -1.04 -20.30
C GLY A 43 2.46 -2.55 -20.20
N THR A 44 3.35 -3.34 -20.81
CA THR A 44 3.25 -4.82 -20.78
C THR A 44 3.96 -5.43 -19.57
N LEU A 45 5.11 -4.87 -19.19
CA LEU A 45 5.96 -5.37 -18.10
C LEU A 45 6.36 -4.24 -17.15
N SER A 46 5.75 -3.07 -17.27
CA SER A 46 5.91 -1.96 -16.36
C SER A 46 4.71 -1.03 -16.45
N GLY A 47 4.52 -0.23 -15.41
CA GLY A 47 3.54 0.82 -15.41
C GLY A 47 3.45 1.55 -14.08
N ASP A 48 2.56 2.52 -14.03
CA ASP A 48 2.27 3.30 -12.83
C ASP A 48 1.52 2.40 -11.83
N GLN A 49 0.63 1.54 -12.34
CA GLN A 49 -0.15 0.60 -11.55
C GLN A 49 -0.01 -0.83 -12.06
N TYR A 50 -0.14 -1.78 -11.15
CA TYR A 50 -0.38 -3.18 -11.43
C TYR A 50 -1.68 -3.64 -10.75
N SER A 51 -2.50 -4.41 -11.46
CA SER A 51 -3.75 -4.91 -10.91
C SER A 51 -4.08 -6.32 -11.42
N THR A 52 -4.81 -7.06 -10.61
CA THR A 52 -5.47 -8.30 -10.99
C THR A 52 -6.74 -8.50 -10.16
N HIS A 53 -7.53 -9.50 -10.56
CA HIS A 53 -8.75 -9.91 -9.89
C HIS A 53 -8.64 -11.35 -9.36
N GLY A 54 -9.61 -11.72 -8.54
CA GLY A 54 -9.77 -13.06 -7.99
C GLY A 54 -10.05 -14.16 -9.02
N ALA A 55 -10.23 -15.40 -8.58
CA ALA A 55 -10.63 -16.52 -9.44
C ALA A 55 -11.98 -16.27 -10.14
N ASN A 56 -12.31 -17.12 -11.12
CA ASN A 56 -13.60 -17.07 -11.80
C ASN A 56 -14.78 -16.98 -10.80
N ASN A 57 -15.64 -15.98 -11.01
CA ASN A 57 -16.77 -15.59 -10.15
C ASN A 57 -16.42 -14.83 -8.86
N SER A 58 -15.15 -14.46 -8.64
CA SER A 58 -14.80 -13.44 -7.67
C SER A 58 -14.78 -12.07 -8.34
N GLU A 59 -15.49 -11.10 -7.74
CA GLU A 59 -15.45 -9.70 -8.18
C GLU A 59 -14.33 -8.90 -7.49
N TYR A 60 -13.66 -9.51 -6.51
CA TYR A 60 -12.63 -8.86 -5.71
C TYR A 60 -11.35 -8.63 -6.52
N ALA A 61 -10.73 -7.49 -6.28
CA ALA A 61 -9.51 -7.08 -6.93
C ALA A 61 -8.68 -6.19 -6.02
N PHE A 62 -7.43 -5.98 -6.42
CA PHE A 62 -6.58 -4.96 -5.84
C PHE A 62 -5.92 -4.13 -6.95
N ILE A 63 -5.52 -2.90 -6.60
CA ILE A 63 -4.66 -2.06 -7.42
C ILE A 63 -3.44 -1.73 -6.58
N ALA A 64 -2.26 -2.08 -7.05
CA ALA A 64 -0.98 -1.64 -6.53
C ALA A 64 -0.51 -0.47 -7.40
N ASP A 65 -0.13 0.64 -6.77
CA ASP A 65 0.13 1.91 -7.43
C ASP A 65 1.44 2.54 -6.93
N SER A 66 2.15 3.16 -7.85
CA SER A 66 3.40 3.87 -7.64
C SER A 66 3.14 5.37 -7.67
N ASP A 67 3.77 6.11 -6.76
CA ASP A 67 3.79 7.58 -6.82
C ASP A 67 4.81 8.11 -7.86
N THR A 68 5.63 7.23 -8.41
CA THR A 68 6.56 7.48 -9.52
C THR A 68 5.97 6.98 -10.82
N SER A 69 5.97 7.84 -11.86
CA SER A 69 5.50 7.44 -13.19
C SER A 69 6.33 6.29 -13.73
N ASN A 70 5.64 5.24 -14.17
CA ASN A 70 6.16 3.97 -14.64
C ASN A 70 7.03 3.25 -13.59
N GLY A 71 6.72 3.46 -12.30
CA GLY A 71 7.55 3.03 -11.18
C GLY A 71 7.43 1.57 -10.78
N LEU A 72 6.43 0.81 -11.27
CA LEU A 72 6.37 -0.64 -11.06
C LEU A 72 6.86 -1.39 -12.30
N HIS A 73 7.67 -2.41 -12.09
CA HIS A 73 8.28 -3.19 -13.15
C HIS A 73 8.22 -4.69 -12.87
N TYR A 74 8.05 -5.51 -13.91
CA TYR A 74 8.10 -6.96 -13.84
C TYR A 74 9.23 -7.51 -14.71
N VAL A 75 10.03 -8.40 -14.13
CA VAL A 75 11.10 -9.10 -14.85
C VAL A 75 10.64 -10.47 -15.30
N PHE A 76 10.60 -10.64 -16.62
CA PHE A 76 10.48 -11.93 -17.27
C PHE A 76 11.70 -12.19 -18.16
N ASN A 77 12.55 -13.13 -17.75
CA ASN A 77 13.72 -13.55 -18.50
C ASN A 77 13.59 -15.02 -18.92
N PRO A 78 13.22 -15.32 -20.18
CA PRO A 78 13.04 -16.70 -20.64
C PRO A 78 14.33 -17.52 -20.69
N SER A 79 15.49 -16.88 -20.54
CA SER A 79 16.79 -17.56 -20.45
C SER A 79 17.08 -18.11 -19.06
N LEU A 80 16.30 -17.72 -18.04
CA LEU A 80 16.42 -18.20 -16.67
C LEU A 80 15.30 -19.21 -16.35
N PRO A 81 15.56 -20.23 -15.52
CA PRO A 81 14.49 -21.08 -15.00
C PRO A 81 13.42 -20.25 -14.28
N ALA A 82 12.16 -20.67 -14.34
CA ALA A 82 11.07 -20.00 -13.61
C ALA A 82 11.30 -20.00 -12.08
N SER A 83 12.04 -20.99 -11.58
CA SER A 83 12.46 -21.08 -10.18
C SER A 83 13.62 -20.15 -9.80
N SER A 84 14.25 -19.46 -10.75
CA SER A 84 15.32 -18.50 -10.45
C SER A 84 14.80 -17.33 -9.61
N ASN A 85 15.55 -16.90 -8.59
CA ASN A 85 15.23 -15.70 -7.82
C ASN A 85 15.21 -14.42 -8.67
N LEU A 86 15.95 -14.43 -9.78
CA LEU A 86 16.07 -13.31 -10.71
C LEU A 86 15.14 -13.44 -11.92
N ASN A 87 14.07 -14.24 -11.80
CA ASN A 87 13.04 -14.36 -12.83
C ASN A 87 11.65 -14.30 -12.20
N HIS A 88 10.67 -13.77 -12.93
CA HIS A 88 9.29 -13.58 -12.48
C HIS A 88 9.19 -12.82 -11.15
N TYR A 89 9.76 -11.61 -11.09
CA TYR A 89 9.68 -10.75 -9.92
C TYR A 89 9.33 -9.31 -10.28
N LEU A 90 8.67 -8.64 -9.35
CA LEU A 90 8.30 -7.24 -9.37
C LEU A 90 9.35 -6.41 -8.62
N TRP A 91 9.63 -5.21 -9.11
CA TRP A 91 10.52 -4.24 -8.47
C TRP A 91 10.06 -2.82 -8.80
N GLY A 92 10.74 -1.84 -8.21
CA GLY A 92 10.43 -0.42 -8.34
C GLY A 92 9.77 0.12 -7.08
N ASP A 93 8.82 1.04 -7.22
CA ASP A 93 8.22 1.78 -6.11
C ASP A 93 6.74 1.39 -5.93
N LEU A 94 6.36 1.06 -4.68
CA LEU A 94 4.98 0.76 -4.30
C LEU A 94 4.58 1.71 -3.17
N ASP A 95 3.72 2.68 -3.49
CA ASP A 95 3.24 3.67 -2.53
C ASP A 95 1.82 3.38 -2.05
N ASN A 96 0.97 2.85 -2.93
CA ASN A 96 -0.44 2.64 -2.63
C ASN A 96 -0.95 1.24 -2.97
N VAL A 97 -1.79 0.70 -2.08
CA VAL A 97 -2.58 -0.50 -2.33
C VAL A 97 -4.06 -0.18 -2.08
N GLN A 98 -4.89 -0.41 -3.09
CA GLN A 98 -6.35 -0.29 -3.03
C GLN A 98 -6.99 -1.66 -3.11
N LEU A 99 -8.04 -1.89 -2.33
CA LEU A 99 -8.79 -3.13 -2.27
C LEU A 99 -10.29 -2.84 -2.44
N GLY A 100 -10.98 -3.71 -3.16
CA GLY A 100 -12.42 -3.60 -3.39
C GLY A 100 -12.90 -4.62 -4.42
N THR A 101 -13.99 -4.30 -5.12
CA THR A 101 -14.53 -5.15 -6.17
C THR A 101 -14.81 -4.40 -7.47
N GLY A 102 -15.00 -5.17 -8.55
CA GLY A 102 -15.39 -4.65 -9.86
C GLY A 102 -14.26 -3.88 -10.53
N LEU A 103 -13.14 -4.57 -10.78
CA LEU A 103 -11.99 -4.03 -11.49
C LEU A 103 -12.37 -3.55 -12.89
N GLY A 104 -12.02 -2.30 -13.20
CA GLY A 104 -12.12 -1.71 -14.52
C GLY A 104 -10.88 -0.89 -14.88
N GLY A 105 -10.87 -0.29 -16.07
CA GLY A 105 -9.73 0.47 -16.56
C GLY A 105 -8.61 -0.42 -17.12
N GLY A 106 -7.37 0.04 -17.01
CA GLY A 106 -6.21 -0.58 -17.68
C GLY A 106 -6.19 -0.33 -19.20
N ASN A 107 -5.27 -1.01 -19.91
CA ASN A 107 -5.09 -0.88 -21.37
C ASN A 107 -4.70 0.53 -21.84
N GLY A 108 -3.81 1.20 -21.10
CA GLY A 108 -3.34 2.55 -21.38
C GLY A 108 -3.97 3.64 -20.50
N SER A 109 -4.81 3.27 -19.53
CA SER A 109 -5.35 4.16 -18.51
C SER A 109 -5.21 3.54 -17.13
N ASP A 110 -5.39 4.36 -16.10
CA ASP A 110 -5.43 3.90 -14.71
C ASP A 110 -6.54 2.87 -14.50
N PHE A 111 -6.30 1.98 -13.54
CA PHE A 111 -7.29 1.05 -13.04
C PHE A 111 -8.27 1.75 -12.09
N SER A 112 -9.42 1.12 -11.89
CA SER A 112 -10.45 1.57 -10.96
C SER A 112 -11.18 0.39 -10.35
N LEU A 113 -11.81 0.61 -9.20
CA LEU A 113 -12.70 -0.34 -8.53
C LEU A 113 -14.10 0.28 -8.51
N SER A 114 -15.09 -0.40 -9.08
CA SER A 114 -16.48 0.10 -9.07
C SER A 114 -17.09 0.13 -7.67
N ASP A 115 -16.61 -0.74 -6.78
CA ASP A 115 -16.92 -0.72 -5.35
C ASP A 115 -15.61 -0.74 -4.55
N PHE A 116 -15.02 0.44 -4.41
CA PHE A 116 -13.85 0.70 -3.57
C PHE A 116 -14.16 0.44 -2.09
N LYS A 117 -13.23 -0.18 -1.36
CA LYS A 117 -13.38 -0.47 0.08
C LYS A 117 -12.29 0.14 0.94
N VAL A 118 -11.02 0.03 0.55
CA VAL A 118 -9.92 0.61 1.32
C VAL A 118 -8.74 0.96 0.42
N ALA A 119 -8.00 2.01 0.80
CA ALA A 119 -6.70 2.37 0.27
C ALA A 119 -5.73 2.59 1.43
N PHE A 120 -4.55 1.98 1.33
CA PHE A 120 -3.38 2.28 2.15
C PHE A 120 -2.40 3.07 1.29
N ASN A 121 -2.11 4.31 1.64
CA ASN A 121 -1.24 5.21 0.86
C ASN A 121 -0.02 5.61 1.69
N GLY A 122 1.11 5.92 1.06
CA GLY A 122 2.34 6.18 1.80
C GLY A 122 2.98 4.90 2.34
N LEU A 123 2.87 3.78 1.61
CA LEU A 123 3.60 2.55 1.93
C LEU A 123 5.11 2.73 1.76
N ASP A 124 5.52 3.63 0.84
CA ASP A 124 6.91 4.05 0.62
C ASP A 124 7.89 2.87 0.46
N LEU A 125 7.45 1.81 -0.20
CA LEU A 125 8.26 0.62 -0.44
C LEU A 125 9.02 0.79 -1.74
N SER A 126 10.32 0.45 -1.73
CA SER A 126 11.15 0.47 -2.92
C SER A 126 11.98 -0.81 -3.03
N ALA A 127 12.16 -1.28 -4.26
CA ALA A 127 13.01 -2.41 -4.58
C ALA A 127 13.83 -2.12 -5.82
N ALA A 128 15.16 -2.20 -5.70
CA ALA A 128 16.06 -1.94 -6.81
C ALA A 128 15.93 -3.01 -7.91
N GLU A 129 16.22 -2.61 -9.16
CA GLU A 129 16.39 -3.55 -10.25
C GLU A 129 17.46 -4.60 -9.88
N GLY A 130 17.10 -5.88 -10.02
CA GLY A 130 17.97 -7.00 -9.66
C GLY A 130 17.83 -7.50 -8.22
N ALA A 131 16.95 -6.93 -7.40
CA ALA A 131 16.68 -7.42 -6.04
C ALA A 131 16.17 -8.88 -6.03
N GLY A 132 15.50 -9.30 -7.11
CA GLY A 132 14.90 -10.63 -7.21
C GLY A 132 13.67 -10.79 -6.31
N ARG A 133 13.27 -12.02 -6.01
CA ARG A 133 12.07 -12.31 -5.21
C ARG A 133 12.31 -12.27 -3.70
N ALA A 134 13.41 -12.85 -3.25
CA ALA A 134 13.72 -13.00 -1.83
C ALA A 134 14.25 -11.69 -1.24
N GLY A 135 13.67 -11.23 -0.12
CA GLY A 135 14.06 -9.99 0.56
C GLY A 135 13.63 -8.71 -0.17
N ASN A 136 12.61 -8.80 -1.02
CA ASN A 136 12.04 -7.69 -1.77
C ASN A 136 10.60 -7.48 -1.30
N GLU A 137 10.33 -6.40 -0.55
CA GLU A 137 9.00 -6.12 -0.01
C GLU A 137 7.96 -5.82 -1.10
N VAL A 138 8.33 -5.10 -2.16
CA VAL A 138 7.43 -4.79 -3.30
C VAL A 138 6.92 -6.09 -3.94
N GLN A 139 7.82 -7.02 -4.23
CA GLN A 139 7.45 -8.35 -4.70
C GLN A 139 6.60 -9.09 -3.67
N SER A 140 6.99 -9.09 -2.40
CA SER A 140 6.33 -9.90 -1.37
C SER A 140 4.89 -9.44 -1.14
N VAL A 141 4.65 -8.14 -1.13
CA VAL A 141 3.31 -7.55 -0.99
C VAL A 141 2.46 -7.86 -2.21
N ILE A 142 2.88 -7.47 -3.41
CA ILE A 142 2.05 -7.62 -4.61
C ILE A 142 1.81 -9.11 -4.93
N TYR A 143 2.86 -9.93 -4.85
CA TYR A 143 2.73 -11.37 -5.10
C TYR A 143 1.90 -12.07 -4.02
N GLY A 144 2.03 -11.68 -2.75
CA GLY A 144 1.17 -12.17 -1.67
C GLY A 144 -0.30 -11.91 -1.96
N LEU A 145 -0.65 -10.67 -2.31
CA LEU A 145 -2.02 -10.29 -2.69
C LEU A 145 -2.55 -11.13 -3.87
N MET A 146 -1.71 -11.40 -4.88
CA MET A 146 -2.07 -12.27 -5.99
C MET A 146 -2.36 -13.72 -5.56
N GLN A 147 -1.73 -14.19 -4.48
CA GLN A 147 -2.00 -15.50 -3.88
C GLN A 147 -3.15 -15.48 -2.86
N GLY A 148 -3.80 -14.33 -2.64
CA GLY A 148 -4.78 -14.18 -1.57
C GLY A 148 -4.14 -14.33 -0.18
N ASP A 149 -2.88 -13.91 -0.03
CA ASP A 149 -2.15 -13.88 1.23
C ASP A 149 -1.77 -12.43 1.58
N THR A 150 -2.35 -11.90 2.65
CA THR A 150 -2.16 -10.51 3.08
C THR A 150 -1.03 -10.34 4.08
N ALA A 151 -0.33 -11.40 4.49
CA ALA A 151 0.64 -11.34 5.59
C ALA A 151 1.80 -10.36 5.34
N ALA A 152 2.29 -10.27 4.10
CA ALA A 152 3.34 -9.32 3.73
C ALA A 152 2.85 -7.87 3.84
N LEU A 153 1.63 -7.58 3.37
CA LEU A 153 1.01 -6.26 3.50
C LEU A 153 0.78 -5.92 4.97
N GLU A 154 0.27 -6.86 5.77
CA GLU A 154 0.06 -6.67 7.20
C GLU A 154 1.36 -6.39 7.96
N THR A 155 2.47 -7.03 7.58
CA THR A 155 3.79 -6.76 8.17
C THR A 155 4.22 -5.32 7.89
N VAL A 156 4.08 -4.86 6.65
CA VAL A 156 4.39 -3.47 6.26
C VAL A 156 3.51 -2.49 7.04
N LEU A 157 2.19 -2.73 7.08
CA LEU A 157 1.25 -1.88 7.79
C LEU A 157 1.55 -1.82 9.29
N ASN A 158 1.86 -2.95 9.93
CA ASN A 158 2.23 -2.97 11.34
C ASN A 158 3.48 -2.12 11.61
N ASN A 159 4.51 -2.25 10.77
CA ASN A 159 5.73 -1.44 10.92
C ASN A 159 5.44 0.06 10.80
N LEU A 160 4.58 0.46 9.84
CA LEU A 160 4.22 1.86 9.63
C LEU A 160 3.28 2.41 10.72
N LEU A 161 2.41 1.57 11.27
CA LEU A 161 1.43 1.96 12.29
C LEU A 161 2.03 1.96 13.71
N ASP A 162 3.12 1.23 13.96
CA ASP A 162 3.77 1.13 15.27
C ASP A 162 4.23 2.51 15.79
N ASP A 163 4.69 3.40 14.89
CA ASP A 163 5.05 4.79 15.19
C ASP A 163 3.90 5.59 15.83
N PHE A 164 2.66 5.15 15.64
CA PHE A 164 1.44 5.75 16.16
C PHE A 164 0.84 4.98 17.33
N GLY A 165 1.50 3.92 17.81
CA GLY A 165 0.96 2.98 18.79
C GLY A 165 -0.25 2.18 18.28
N LEU A 166 -0.35 2.04 16.95
CA LEU A 166 -1.41 1.33 16.25
C LEU A 166 -0.87 0.05 15.61
N SER A 167 -1.76 -0.81 15.14
CA SER A 167 -1.40 -2.03 14.42
C SER A 167 -2.53 -2.47 13.49
N THR A 168 -2.34 -3.55 12.74
CA THR A 168 -3.43 -4.14 11.96
C THR A 168 -4.54 -4.74 12.83
N ALA A 169 -4.28 -4.98 14.12
CA ALA A 169 -5.31 -5.38 15.08
C ALA A 169 -6.22 -4.19 15.51
N SER A 170 -5.80 -2.95 15.27
CA SER A 170 -6.63 -1.77 15.47
C SER A 170 -7.75 -1.70 14.43
N THR A 171 -8.88 -1.15 14.82
CA THR A 171 -10.00 -0.86 13.92
C THR A 171 -9.67 0.28 12.96
N PHE A 172 -10.37 0.34 11.82
CA PHE A 172 -10.19 1.44 10.88
C PHE A 172 -10.48 2.82 11.51
N ASP A 173 -11.49 2.91 12.39
CA ASP A 173 -11.79 4.15 13.14
C ASP A 173 -10.65 4.53 14.11
N GLU A 174 -10.06 3.55 14.81
CA GLU A 174 -8.90 3.79 15.68
C GLU A 174 -7.67 4.22 14.88
N VAL A 175 -7.41 3.58 13.73
CA VAL A 175 -6.32 3.96 12.83
C VAL A 175 -6.51 5.39 12.33
N SER A 176 -7.69 5.71 11.82
CA SER A 176 -8.05 7.05 11.34
C SER A 176 -7.84 8.12 12.42
N ALA A 177 -8.34 7.87 13.64
CA ALA A 177 -8.20 8.78 14.76
C ALA A 177 -6.73 8.95 15.20
N GLY A 178 -5.96 7.87 15.29
CA GLY A 178 -4.56 7.92 15.71
C GLY A 178 -3.66 8.66 14.72
N LEU A 179 -3.84 8.42 13.41
CA LEU A 179 -3.12 9.15 12.37
C LEU A 179 -3.46 10.66 12.38
N ALA A 180 -4.74 11.01 12.55
CA ALA A 180 -5.17 12.41 12.64
C ALA A 180 -4.63 13.13 13.89
N ALA A 181 -4.57 12.43 15.03
CA ALA A 181 -4.02 12.97 16.27
C ALA A 181 -2.52 13.28 16.13
N HIS A 182 -1.76 12.38 15.49
CA HIS A 182 -0.33 12.59 15.29
C HIS A 182 -0.04 13.72 14.29
N ALA A 183 -0.82 13.82 13.20
CA ALA A 183 -0.72 14.96 12.27
C ALA A 183 -0.95 16.31 12.99
N SER A 184 -1.87 16.34 13.96
CA SER A 184 -2.16 17.53 14.77
C SER A 184 -1.03 17.86 15.76
N ALA A 185 -0.41 16.84 16.38
CA ALA A 185 0.69 17.03 17.33
C ALA A 185 1.96 17.59 16.67
N VAL A 186 2.31 17.11 15.48
CA VAL A 186 3.46 17.64 14.71
C VAL A 186 3.26 19.11 14.33
N SER A 187 2.01 19.53 14.07
CA SER A 187 1.66 20.93 13.80
C SER A 187 1.87 21.83 15.02
N THR A 188 1.64 21.32 16.24
CA THR A 188 1.82 22.09 17.48
C THR A 188 3.29 22.24 17.90
N ASP A 189 4.16 21.28 17.59
CA ASP A 189 5.59 21.36 17.95
C ASP A 189 6.35 22.40 17.11
N VAL A 190 5.95 22.63 15.86
CA VAL A 190 6.53 23.70 15.01
C VAL A 190 6.13 25.09 15.52
N ALA A 191 4.99 25.23 16.18
CA ALA A 191 4.57 26.51 16.78
C ALA A 191 5.35 26.88 18.05
N LEU A 192 6.02 25.93 18.72
CA LEU A 192 6.70 26.17 19.99
C LEU A 192 8.19 26.57 19.84
N VAL A 193 8.81 26.38 18.66
CA VAL A 193 10.22 26.75 18.39
C VAL A 193 10.40 28.24 18.01
N GLY A 194 9.35 29.06 18.15
CA GLY A 194 9.34 30.46 17.70
C GLY A 194 9.09 31.53 18.76
N VAL A 195 8.90 31.20 20.04
CA VAL A 195 8.65 32.22 21.08
C VAL A 195 9.80 32.22 22.08
N GLN A 196 10.89 32.91 21.72
CA GLN A 196 11.72 33.53 22.75
C GLN A 196 10.86 34.56 23.47
N ASP A 197 10.48 34.23 24.70
CA ASP A 197 9.80 35.11 25.63
C ASP A 197 10.75 36.26 26.02
N VAL A 198 10.83 37.30 25.17
CA VAL A 198 11.55 38.54 25.48
C VAL A 198 10.55 39.53 26.07
N ALA A 199 10.04 39.20 27.25
CA ALA A 199 9.22 40.09 28.06
C ALA A 199 9.77 40.20 29.48
N GLN A 200 11.05 40.58 29.63
CA GLN A 200 11.62 40.93 30.94
C GLN A 200 12.96 41.68 30.82
N ASP A 201 12.98 42.85 30.19
CA ASP A 201 13.99 43.87 30.55
C ASP A 201 13.39 45.28 30.46
N TRP A 202 12.47 45.55 31.39
CA TRP A 202 12.17 46.90 31.84
C TRP A 202 12.88 47.09 33.18
N ALA A 203 14.13 47.57 33.14
CA ALA A 203 14.76 48.18 34.30
C ALA A 203 15.44 49.50 33.91
N LEU A 204 14.83 50.58 34.40
CA LEU A 204 15.33 51.95 34.44
C LEU A 204 16.80 52.05 34.88
N ALA A 205 17.53 52.98 34.28
CA ALA A 205 18.49 53.79 35.01
C ALA A 205 18.44 55.25 34.51
N ALA A 206 17.89 56.10 35.39
CA ALA A 206 18.08 57.55 35.60
C ALA A 206 18.40 58.47 34.41
#